data_AF-A0A7S0N908-F1
#
_entry.id   AF-A0A7S0N908-F1
#
_cell.length_a   1.000
_cell.length_b   1.000
_cell.length_c   1.000
_cell.angle_alpha   90.00
_cell.angle_beta   90.00
_cell.angle_gamma   90.00
#
_symmetry.space_group_name_H-M   'P 1'
#
loop_
_entity.id
_entity.type
_entity.pdbx_description
1 polymer ?
#
loop_
_entity_poly.entity_id
_entity_poly.type
_entity_poly.pdbx_seq_one_letter_code
_entity_poly.pdbx_strand_id
1 'polypeptide(L)'
;RGRPRHKGDAFVGCAVRLYDEYAPDGKFGHLHEDLEEVGLIEGHAYSLLAAYDVDGLRLVKIRNPHGWGEWKGAYNDKDTERWTDALKAKVGYTDEADGSFFMEYADFASYFKYCRIVNPRKLANPDTSEIHLQGAAGSWVKARTAGGCKHYHSTFDFNPTFELTASATVDAHLTVYQPDVRHTLLYPSERNLGEPFMGVILYAAEKGKELEPVARLQRGWDE
;
A
#
# COMPACT_ATOMS: atom_id res chain seq x y z
N ARG A 1 14.87 -10.50 31.62
CA ARG A 1 13.44 -10.56 31.25
C ARG A 1 13.34 -10.24 29.77
N GLY A 2 13.27 -11.28 28.92
CA GLY A 2 13.28 -11.12 27.46
C GLY A 2 11.92 -10.61 26.99
N ARG A 3 11.89 -9.44 26.34
CA ARG A 3 10.73 -9.03 25.55
C ARG A 3 10.56 -10.02 24.38
N PRO A 4 9.33 -10.34 23.97
CA PRO A 4 9.12 -11.12 22.75
C PRO A 4 9.77 -10.36 21.60
N ARG A 5 10.71 -11.00 20.89
CA ARG A 5 11.19 -10.46 19.61
C ARG A 5 10.04 -10.62 18.64
N HIS A 6 9.38 -9.52 18.30
CA HIS A 6 8.41 -9.51 17.21
C HIS A 6 9.10 -10.08 15.95
N LYS A 7 8.62 -11.22 15.47
CA LYS A 7 9.02 -11.78 14.18
C LYS A 7 8.22 -11.01 13.13
N GLY A 8 8.82 -9.96 12.56
CA GLY A 8 8.25 -9.20 11.45
C GLY A 8 8.41 -7.70 11.66
N ASP A 9 9.63 -7.19 11.47
CA ASP A 9 9.91 -5.74 11.54
C ASP A 9 9.53 -5.07 10.21
N ALA A 10 8.30 -5.24 9.74
CA ALA A 10 7.78 -4.48 8.61
C ALA A 10 6.95 -3.31 9.14
N PHE A 11 7.29 -2.10 8.73
CA PHE A 11 6.46 -0.93 8.96
C PHE A 11 5.38 -0.89 7.90
N VAL A 12 4.12 -0.83 8.32
CA VAL A 12 2.97 -0.69 7.43
C VAL A 12 2.33 0.66 7.69
N GLY A 13 2.48 1.58 6.74
CA GLY A 13 1.73 2.82 6.70
C GLY A 13 0.41 2.59 5.97
N CYS A 14 -0.69 3.07 6.50
CA CYS A 14 -2.00 2.99 5.88
C CYS A 14 -2.67 4.37 5.83
N ALA A 15 -3.62 4.57 4.94
CA ALA A 15 -4.40 5.81 4.89
C ALA A 15 -5.87 5.51 4.60
N VAL A 16 -6.72 6.32 5.22
CA VAL A 16 -8.17 6.29 5.01
C VAL A 16 -8.46 6.79 3.59
N ARG A 17 -9.46 6.18 2.97
CA ARG A 17 -9.92 6.49 1.60
C ARG A 17 -10.13 8.01 1.42
N LEU A 18 -9.67 8.54 0.29
CA LEU A 18 -9.82 9.95 -0.10
C LEU A 18 -11.06 10.20 -0.99
N TYR A 19 -11.56 9.17 -1.68
CA TYR A 19 -12.70 9.22 -2.59
C TYR A 19 -13.33 7.83 -2.74
N ASP A 20 -14.65 7.75 -2.91
CA ASP A 20 -15.26 6.56 -3.50
C ASP A 20 -14.94 6.51 -5.00
N GLU A 21 -14.75 5.31 -5.56
CA GLU A 21 -14.77 5.16 -7.01
C GLU A 21 -16.19 5.49 -7.46
N TYR A 22 -16.34 6.61 -8.18
CA TYR A 22 -17.55 7.08 -8.86
C TYR A 22 -18.88 6.68 -8.20
N ALA A 23 -19.44 7.59 -7.38
CA ALA A 23 -20.87 7.56 -7.16
C ALA A 23 -21.57 7.56 -8.55
N PRO A 24 -22.64 6.75 -8.75
CA PRO A 24 -23.31 6.62 -10.06
C PRO A 24 -23.80 7.94 -10.67
N ASP A 25 -23.89 9.00 -9.86
CA ASP A 25 -24.31 10.34 -10.25
C ASP A 25 -23.15 11.27 -10.66
N GLY A 26 -21.91 10.77 -10.69
CA GLY A 26 -20.72 11.51 -11.13
C GLY A 26 -20.29 12.62 -10.17
N LYS A 27 -20.80 12.64 -8.93
CA LYS A 27 -20.38 13.60 -7.91
C LYS A 27 -19.32 13.00 -7.00
N PHE A 28 -18.33 13.81 -6.62
CA PHE A 28 -17.41 13.48 -5.54
C PHE A 28 -18.20 13.50 -4.22
N GLY A 29 -18.68 12.33 -3.78
CA GLY A 29 -19.25 12.18 -2.44
C GLY A 29 -18.14 12.32 -1.42
N HIS A 30 -18.14 13.42 -0.66
CA HIS A 30 -17.25 13.56 0.49
C HIS A 30 -17.75 12.62 1.60
N LEU A 31 -16.92 11.68 2.04
CA LEU A 31 -17.17 10.81 3.20
C LEU A 31 -16.96 11.54 4.55
N HIS A 32 -16.71 12.85 4.50
CA HIS A 32 -16.14 13.61 5.62
C HIS A 32 -17.06 13.64 6.86
N GLU A 33 -18.38 13.54 6.68
CA GLU A 33 -19.33 13.50 7.79
C GLU A 33 -19.30 12.14 8.53
N ASP A 34 -19.24 11.02 7.82
CA ASP A 34 -19.22 9.68 8.42
C ASP A 34 -17.89 9.36 9.12
N LEU A 35 -16.77 9.89 8.62
CA LEU A 35 -15.43 9.56 9.14
C LEU A 35 -15.14 10.20 10.51
N GLU A 36 -15.53 11.45 10.73
CA GLU A 36 -15.37 12.12 12.02
C GLU A 36 -16.22 11.46 13.12
N GLU A 37 -17.41 10.98 12.75
CA GLU A 37 -18.31 10.24 13.64
C GLU A 37 -17.69 8.94 14.13
N VAL A 38 -16.94 8.25 13.29
CA VAL A 38 -16.21 7.02 13.66
C VAL A 38 -14.78 7.28 14.15
N GLY A 39 -14.32 8.53 14.17
CA GLY A 39 -13.03 8.95 14.74
C GLY A 39 -11.83 8.80 13.78
N LEU A 40 -12.08 8.74 12.48
CA LEU A 40 -11.07 8.66 11.44
C LEU A 40 -10.89 10.00 10.72
N ILE A 41 -9.69 10.25 10.20
CA ILE A 41 -9.32 11.46 9.47
C ILE A 41 -9.06 11.10 8.01
N GLU A 42 -9.81 11.72 7.10
CA GLU A 42 -9.64 11.55 5.67
C GLU A 42 -8.27 12.05 5.19
N GLY A 43 -7.65 11.33 4.25
CA GLY A 43 -6.37 11.76 3.67
C GLY A 43 -5.17 11.75 4.61
N HIS A 44 -5.33 11.17 5.79
CA HIS A 44 -4.30 11.12 6.82
C HIS A 44 -3.59 9.76 6.85
N ALA A 45 -2.31 9.80 7.18
CA ALA A 45 -1.49 8.60 7.31
C ALA A 45 -1.54 8.06 8.74
N TYR A 46 -1.84 6.76 8.85
CA TYR A 46 -1.83 5.97 10.07
C TYR A 46 -0.76 4.88 9.98
N SER A 47 -0.42 4.28 11.12
CA SER A 47 0.45 3.11 11.19
C SER A 47 -0.34 1.87 11.59
N LEU A 48 -0.29 0.80 10.79
CA LEU A 48 -0.77 -0.52 11.22
C LEU A 48 0.34 -1.15 12.09
N LEU A 49 0.08 -1.25 13.39
CA LEU A 49 1.03 -1.72 14.40
C LEU A 49 1.04 -3.25 14.52
N ALA A 50 -0.13 -3.88 14.42
CA ALA A 50 -0.27 -5.33 14.54
C ALA A 50 -1.58 -5.82 13.93
N ALA A 51 -1.60 -7.11 13.56
CA ALA A 51 -2.81 -7.84 13.19
C ALA A 51 -2.89 -9.12 14.03
N TYR A 52 -4.09 -9.50 14.41
CA TYR A 52 -4.40 -10.62 15.29
C TYR A 52 -5.49 -11.48 14.68
N ASP A 53 -5.35 -12.80 14.78
CA ASP A 53 -6.42 -13.77 14.57
C ASP A 53 -6.57 -14.58 15.86
N VAL A 54 -7.65 -14.33 16.60
CA VAL A 54 -7.90 -14.90 17.93
C VAL A 54 -9.23 -15.62 17.89
N ASP A 55 -9.20 -16.95 17.87
CA ASP A 55 -10.39 -17.80 17.88
C ASP A 55 -11.38 -17.44 16.74
N GLY A 56 -10.87 -17.01 15.58
CA GLY A 56 -11.66 -16.58 14.42
C GLY A 56 -12.03 -15.10 14.40
N LEU A 57 -11.79 -14.36 15.49
CA LEU A 57 -11.91 -12.90 15.52
C LEU A 57 -10.63 -12.26 14.98
N ARG A 58 -10.77 -11.46 13.92
CA ARG A 58 -9.64 -10.74 13.31
C ARG A 58 -9.63 -9.28 13.71
N LEU A 59 -8.59 -8.88 14.42
CA LEU A 59 -8.39 -7.50 14.89
C LEU A 59 -7.12 -6.91 14.31
N VAL A 60 -7.11 -5.59 14.14
CA VAL A 60 -5.90 -4.83 13.86
C VAL A 60 -5.68 -3.77 14.93
N LYS A 61 -4.42 -3.49 15.26
CA LYS A 61 -4.03 -2.34 16.09
C LYS A 61 -3.44 -1.28 15.17
N ILE A 62 -4.00 -0.09 15.19
CA ILE A 62 -3.63 1.04 14.33
C ILE A 62 -3.22 2.20 15.22
N ARG A 63 -2.40 3.11 14.73
CA ARG A 63 -2.03 4.35 15.41
C ARG A 63 -2.17 5.57 14.53
N ASN A 64 -2.87 6.57 15.06
CA ASN A 64 -2.81 7.95 14.59
C ASN A 64 -1.51 8.60 15.08
N PRO A 65 -0.60 9.05 14.18
CA PRO A 65 0.66 9.66 14.59
C PRO A 65 0.49 11.00 15.32
N HIS A 66 -0.66 11.66 15.24
CA HIS A 66 -0.92 12.87 16.03
C HIS A 66 -1.06 12.59 17.53
N GLY A 67 -1.25 11.34 17.94
CA GLY A 67 -1.40 10.95 19.34
C GLY A 67 -2.81 11.18 19.90
N TRP A 68 -3.78 11.48 19.04
CA TRP A 68 -5.20 11.69 19.38
C TRP A 68 -6.06 11.33 18.17
N GLY A 69 -7.39 11.27 18.34
CA GLY A 69 -8.31 10.94 17.26
C GLY A 69 -8.31 9.44 16.99
N GLU A 70 -9.00 8.70 17.86
CA GLU A 70 -9.09 7.25 17.89
C GLU A 70 -10.45 6.77 17.38
N TRP A 71 -10.46 5.52 16.91
CA TRP A 71 -11.65 4.81 16.47
C TRP A 71 -12.76 4.79 17.51
N LYS A 72 -14.00 5.01 17.08
CA LYS A 72 -15.20 5.04 17.93
C LYS A 72 -16.16 3.88 17.69
N GLY A 73 -15.88 2.99 16.73
CA GLY A 73 -16.69 1.81 16.45
C GLY A 73 -16.34 0.59 17.32
N ALA A 74 -16.64 -0.62 16.85
CA ALA A 74 -16.42 -1.85 17.62
C ALA A 74 -14.95 -2.04 18.03
N TYR A 75 -14.73 -2.55 19.25
CA TYR A 75 -13.39 -2.74 19.84
C TYR A 75 -12.58 -1.45 20.04
N ASN A 76 -13.23 -0.28 20.06
CA ASN A 76 -12.59 0.92 20.60
C ASN A 76 -12.22 0.73 22.08
N ASP A 77 -11.37 1.61 22.60
CA ASP A 77 -10.80 1.46 23.94
C ASP A 77 -11.85 1.52 25.07
N LYS A 78 -13.02 2.10 24.82
CA LYS A 78 -14.15 2.21 25.76
C LYS A 78 -15.22 1.14 25.57
N ASP A 79 -15.05 0.21 24.64
CA ASP A 79 -16.02 -0.86 24.35
C ASP A 79 -16.00 -1.95 25.44
N THR A 80 -16.74 -1.72 26.53
CA THR A 80 -16.83 -2.67 27.65
C THR A 80 -17.66 -3.91 27.34
N GLU A 81 -18.38 -3.93 26.22
CA GLU A 81 -19.23 -5.06 25.82
C GLU A 81 -18.42 -6.13 25.08
N ARG A 82 -17.59 -5.73 24.12
CA ARG A 82 -16.82 -6.66 23.29
C ARG A 82 -15.49 -7.07 23.91
N TRP A 83 -14.89 -6.19 24.71
CA TRP A 83 -13.64 -6.53 25.36
C TRP A 83 -13.83 -7.47 26.55
N THR A 84 -13.19 -8.64 26.47
CA THR A 84 -13.02 -9.54 27.61
C THR A 84 -11.57 -9.48 28.12
N ASP A 85 -11.35 -9.76 29.40
CA ASP A 85 -9.99 -9.81 29.98
C ASP A 85 -9.10 -10.83 29.25
N ALA A 86 -9.68 -11.94 28.82
CA ALA A 86 -8.98 -12.97 28.06
C ALA A 86 -8.52 -12.43 26.69
N LEU A 87 -9.39 -11.71 25.97
CA LEU A 87 -9.05 -11.12 24.68
C LEU A 87 -8.01 -10.01 24.84
N LYS A 88 -8.19 -9.12 25.82
CA LYS A 88 -7.23 -8.05 26.15
C LYS A 88 -5.82 -8.61 26.39
N ALA A 89 -5.73 -9.71 27.15
CA ALA A 89 -4.45 -10.38 27.41
C ALA A 89 -3.81 -10.98 26.15
N LYS A 90 -4.61 -11.56 25.23
CA LYS A 90 -4.13 -12.16 23.98
C LYS A 90 -3.57 -11.12 23.00
N VAL A 91 -4.17 -9.93 22.94
CA VAL A 91 -3.78 -8.89 21.97
C VAL A 91 -2.87 -7.80 22.55
N GLY A 92 -2.49 -7.92 23.82
CA GLY A 92 -1.66 -6.91 24.50
C GLY A 92 -2.35 -5.54 24.54
N TYR A 93 -3.65 -5.54 24.86
CA TYR A 93 -4.44 -4.32 25.00
C TYR A 93 -3.85 -3.40 26.07
N THR A 94 -3.82 -2.10 25.76
CA THR A 94 -3.34 -1.02 26.63
C THR A 94 -4.32 0.14 26.51
N ASP A 95 -4.84 0.63 27.63
CA ASP A 95 -5.66 1.84 27.68
C ASP A 95 -4.74 3.06 27.80
N GLU A 96 -4.24 3.52 26.65
CA GLU A 96 -3.32 4.66 26.56
C GLU A 96 -3.88 5.67 25.56
N ALA A 97 -4.03 6.93 25.98
CA ALA A 97 -4.40 8.03 25.09
C ALA A 97 -3.20 8.48 24.23
N ASP A 98 -2.71 7.57 23.38
CA ASP A 98 -1.53 7.76 22.53
C ASP A 98 -1.85 7.73 21.03
N GLY A 99 -3.15 7.72 20.69
CA GLY A 99 -3.67 7.64 19.34
C GLY A 99 -3.71 6.21 18.78
N SER A 100 -3.34 5.19 19.57
CA SER A 100 -3.47 3.80 19.17
C SER A 100 -4.86 3.27 19.48
N PHE A 101 -5.43 2.49 18.57
CA PHE A 101 -6.74 1.89 18.77
C PHE A 101 -6.81 0.52 18.09
N PHE A 102 -7.76 -0.30 18.55
CA PHE A 102 -8.12 -1.55 17.88
C PHE A 102 -9.39 -1.35 17.06
N MET A 103 -9.51 -2.14 15.98
CA MET A 103 -10.74 -2.28 15.22
C MET A 103 -10.80 -3.68 14.59
N GLU A 104 -11.98 -4.09 14.14
CA GLU A 104 -12.10 -5.31 13.35
C GLU A 104 -11.37 -5.16 12.00
N TYR A 105 -10.79 -6.26 11.53
CA TYR A 105 -10.14 -6.28 10.21
C TYR A 105 -11.13 -5.92 9.08
N ALA A 106 -12.42 -6.29 9.23
CA ALA A 106 -13.45 -5.97 8.24
C ALA A 106 -13.67 -4.45 8.11
N ASP A 107 -13.70 -3.73 9.24
CA ASP A 107 -13.79 -2.28 9.24
C ASP A 107 -12.50 -1.66 8.67
N PHE A 108 -11.33 -2.17 9.06
CA PHE A 108 -10.06 -1.74 8.47
C PHE A 108 -10.06 -1.85 6.95
N ALA A 109 -10.46 -3.00 6.41
CA ALA A 109 -10.54 -3.21 4.97
C ALA A 109 -11.58 -2.30 4.29
N SER A 110 -12.62 -1.88 5.02
CA SER A 110 -13.65 -0.96 4.54
C SER A 110 -13.15 0.48 4.48
N TYR A 111 -12.45 0.97 5.51
CA TYR A 111 -12.01 2.37 5.62
C TYR A 111 -10.62 2.64 5.04
N PHE A 112 -9.67 1.72 5.18
CA PHE A 112 -8.26 1.90 4.79
C PHE A 112 -7.98 1.25 3.44
N LYS A 113 -8.01 2.05 2.37
CA LYS A 113 -7.82 1.57 0.99
C LYS A 113 -6.39 1.68 0.48
N TYR A 114 -5.52 2.40 1.18
CA TYR A 114 -4.12 2.54 0.82
C TYR A 114 -3.23 1.98 1.91
N CYS A 115 -2.38 1.02 1.56
CA CYS A 115 -1.35 0.49 2.44
C CYS A 115 0.00 0.51 1.73
N ARG A 116 1.05 0.89 2.45
CA ARG A 116 2.45 0.80 2.03
C ARG A 116 3.21 -0.02 3.06
N ILE A 117 3.89 -1.05 2.60
CA ILE A 117 4.67 -1.95 3.44
C ILE A 117 6.15 -1.69 3.18
N VAL A 118 6.91 -1.45 4.23
CA VAL A 118 8.37 -1.30 4.19
C VAL A 118 8.97 -2.31 5.15
N ASN A 119 9.89 -3.14 4.67
CA ASN A 119 10.63 -4.08 5.51
C ASN A 119 12.07 -3.58 5.74
N PRO A 120 12.33 -2.75 6.79
CA PRO A 120 13.65 -2.22 7.11
C PRO A 120 14.71 -3.29 7.40
N ARG A 121 14.35 -4.44 7.99
CA ARG A 121 15.33 -5.52 8.22
C ARG A 121 15.92 -6.06 6.93
N LYS A 122 15.13 -6.05 5.86
CA LYS A 122 15.60 -6.44 4.53
C LYS A 122 16.56 -5.42 3.92
N LEU A 123 16.30 -4.12 4.14
CA LEU A 123 17.24 -3.07 3.74
C LEU A 123 18.60 -3.23 4.45
N ALA A 124 18.60 -3.75 5.68
CA ALA A 124 19.80 -3.95 6.48
C ALA A 124 20.48 -5.32 6.30
N ASN A 125 19.75 -6.38 5.95
CA ASN A 125 20.28 -7.74 5.81
C ASN A 125 19.53 -8.55 4.73
N PRO A 126 19.89 -8.38 3.44
CA PRO A 126 19.19 -9.02 2.32
C PRO A 126 19.36 -10.54 2.27
N ASP A 127 20.44 -11.09 2.83
CA ASP A 127 20.85 -12.49 2.65
C ASP A 127 20.11 -13.50 3.54
N THR A 128 19.36 -13.03 4.55
CA THR A 128 18.66 -13.90 5.52
C THR A 128 17.14 -13.98 5.31
N SER A 129 16.65 -13.55 4.16
CA SER A 129 15.22 -13.42 3.85
C SER A 129 14.72 -14.57 2.97
N GLU A 130 13.55 -15.14 3.29
CA GLU A 130 12.82 -16.07 2.39
C GLU A 130 12.36 -15.37 1.09
N ILE A 131 12.24 -14.04 1.12
CA ILE A 131 11.85 -13.21 -0.03
C ILE A 131 13.10 -12.69 -0.76
N HIS A 132 13.34 -13.16 -1.98
CA HIS A 132 14.41 -12.68 -2.86
C HIS A 132 14.06 -11.31 -3.47
N LEU A 133 15.01 -10.36 -3.53
CA LEU A 133 14.85 -9.10 -4.28
C LEU A 133 15.75 -9.11 -5.50
N GLN A 134 15.18 -8.70 -6.61
CA GLN A 134 15.93 -8.32 -7.80
C GLN A 134 15.38 -6.98 -8.28
N GLY A 135 16.26 -6.11 -8.75
CA GLY A 135 15.91 -4.80 -9.27
C GLY A 135 16.69 -4.53 -10.54
N ALA A 136 16.04 -3.83 -11.46
CA ALA A 136 16.66 -3.30 -12.67
C ALA A 136 16.33 -1.82 -12.77
N ALA A 137 17.26 -1.04 -13.30
CA ALA A 137 17.07 0.39 -13.52
C ALA A 137 16.93 0.69 -15.02
N GLY A 138 16.04 1.61 -15.36
CA GLY A 138 15.84 2.11 -16.72
C GLY A 138 15.53 3.60 -16.71
N SER A 139 15.46 4.21 -17.88
CA SER A 139 15.09 5.61 -18.02
C SER A 139 14.24 5.85 -19.27
N TRP A 140 13.28 6.77 -19.16
CA TRP A 140 12.50 7.27 -20.28
C TRP A 140 13.09 8.60 -20.74
N VAL A 141 13.78 8.56 -21.88
CA VAL A 141 14.42 9.71 -22.50
C VAL A 141 13.60 10.12 -23.72
N LYS A 142 13.22 11.40 -23.78
CA LYS A 142 12.45 11.99 -24.89
C LYS A 142 13.07 11.61 -26.23
N ALA A 143 12.23 11.17 -27.18
CA ALA A 143 12.61 10.76 -28.52
C ALA A 143 13.62 9.58 -28.61
N ARG A 144 13.82 8.84 -27.51
CA ARG A 144 14.68 7.64 -27.49
C ARG A 144 13.97 6.45 -26.88
N THR A 145 13.61 6.54 -25.60
CA THR A 145 13.02 5.43 -24.84
C THR A 145 11.67 5.77 -24.23
N ALA A 146 11.23 7.03 -24.31
CA ALA A 146 9.90 7.46 -23.87
C ALA A 146 8.81 7.08 -24.89
N GLY A 147 8.49 5.79 -24.97
CA GLY A 147 7.60 5.21 -25.97
C GLY A 147 6.10 5.38 -25.72
N GLY A 148 5.71 5.78 -24.51
CA GLY A 148 4.29 5.89 -24.10
C GLY A 148 3.67 4.54 -23.74
N CYS A 149 2.35 4.50 -23.51
CA CYS A 149 1.60 3.28 -23.23
C CYS A 149 1.17 2.55 -24.51
N LYS A 150 0.49 1.39 -24.38
CA LYS A 150 0.12 0.51 -25.52
C LYS A 150 -0.75 1.19 -26.60
N HIS A 151 -1.41 2.31 -26.28
CA HIS A 151 -2.13 3.13 -27.26
C HIS A 151 -1.21 3.76 -28.32
N TYR A 152 0.06 3.97 -28.00
CA TYR A 152 1.07 4.53 -28.90
C TYR A 152 1.82 3.42 -29.63
N HIS A 153 1.11 2.67 -30.47
CA HIS A 153 1.63 1.45 -31.12
C HIS A 153 2.98 1.64 -31.85
N SER A 154 3.20 2.80 -32.47
CA SER A 154 4.43 3.08 -33.23
C SER A 154 5.66 3.39 -32.37
N THR A 155 5.47 3.67 -31.08
CA THR A 155 6.56 4.06 -30.17
C THR A 155 6.67 3.19 -28.93
N PHE A 156 5.66 2.39 -28.61
CA PHE A 156 5.60 1.57 -27.41
C PHE A 156 6.83 0.67 -27.24
N ASP A 157 7.32 0.07 -28.33
CA ASP A 157 8.44 -0.86 -28.31
C ASP A 157 9.80 -0.19 -28.02
N PHE A 158 9.86 1.15 -27.99
CA PHE A 158 11.05 1.88 -27.56
C PHE A 158 11.20 1.94 -26.04
N ASN A 159 10.17 1.57 -25.27
CA ASN A 159 10.28 1.54 -23.81
C ASN A 159 11.32 0.50 -23.35
N PRO A 160 12.03 0.75 -22.22
CA PRO A 160 12.92 -0.23 -21.63
C PRO A 160 12.19 -1.55 -21.34
N THR A 161 12.78 -2.66 -21.78
CA THR A 161 12.24 -4.02 -21.57
C THR A 161 13.21 -4.81 -20.71
N PHE A 162 12.68 -5.59 -19.77
CA PHE A 162 13.46 -6.42 -18.86
C PHE A 162 12.95 -7.86 -18.91
N GLU A 163 13.87 -8.82 -18.95
CA GLU A 163 13.54 -10.24 -18.89
C GLU A 163 13.47 -10.71 -17.43
N LEU A 164 12.41 -11.45 -17.10
CA LEU A 164 12.23 -12.07 -15.80
C LEU A 164 12.27 -13.60 -15.97
N THR A 165 13.19 -14.26 -15.28
CA THR A 165 13.31 -15.72 -15.31
C THR A 165 13.18 -16.27 -13.89
N ALA A 166 12.32 -17.26 -13.71
CA ALA A 166 12.18 -18.02 -12.47
C ALA A 166 12.61 -19.47 -12.70
N SER A 167 13.44 -20.02 -11.81
CA SER A 167 13.90 -21.42 -11.87
C SER A 167 12.86 -22.41 -11.32
N ALA A 168 11.80 -21.92 -10.69
CA ALA A 168 10.69 -22.68 -10.15
C ALA A 168 9.42 -21.79 -10.09
N THR A 169 8.26 -22.38 -9.82
CA THR A 169 7.03 -21.63 -9.55
C THR A 169 7.21 -20.80 -8.27
N VAL A 170 6.90 -19.49 -8.36
CA VAL A 170 7.02 -18.53 -7.27
C VAL A 170 5.84 -17.58 -7.25
N ASP A 171 5.46 -17.12 -6.06
CA ASP A 171 4.63 -15.93 -5.91
C ASP A 171 5.54 -14.69 -6.04
N ALA A 172 5.23 -13.82 -6.99
CA ALA A 172 6.04 -12.62 -7.29
C ALA A 172 5.23 -11.34 -7.05
N HIS A 173 5.85 -10.38 -6.40
CA HIS A 173 5.33 -9.01 -6.29
C HIS A 173 6.21 -8.08 -7.12
N LEU A 174 5.65 -7.51 -8.19
CA LEU A 174 6.35 -6.55 -9.04
C LEU A 174 6.04 -5.12 -8.56
N THR A 175 7.07 -4.32 -8.38
CA THR A 175 6.93 -2.90 -8.05
C THR A 175 7.75 -2.08 -9.03
N VAL A 176 7.12 -1.07 -9.60
CA VAL A 176 7.76 -0.08 -10.45
C VAL A 176 7.70 1.25 -9.72
N TYR A 177 8.84 1.88 -9.54
CA TYR A 177 8.94 3.17 -8.89
C TYR A 177 9.76 4.13 -9.76
N GLN A 178 9.43 5.41 -9.66
CA GLN A 178 10.27 6.50 -10.16
C GLN A 178 10.85 7.23 -8.96
N PRO A 179 12.12 7.67 -9.02
CA PRO A 179 12.66 8.58 -8.04
C PRO A 179 11.79 9.83 -7.91
N ASP A 180 11.70 10.36 -6.70
CA ASP A 180 11.02 11.63 -6.46
C ASP A 180 11.81 12.77 -7.13
N VAL A 181 11.26 13.30 -8.22
CA VAL A 181 11.84 14.41 -8.98
C VAL A 181 11.34 15.77 -8.51
N ARG A 182 10.48 15.87 -7.49
CA ARG A 182 9.94 17.16 -7.03
C ARG A 182 11.05 18.12 -6.57
N HIS A 183 12.16 17.57 -6.08
CA HIS A 183 13.35 18.34 -5.71
C HIS A 183 14.21 18.78 -6.91
N THR A 184 14.06 18.16 -8.07
CA THR A 184 14.84 18.47 -9.29
C THR A 184 14.13 19.44 -10.24
N LEU A 185 12.87 19.79 -9.97
CA LEU A 185 12.09 20.76 -10.75
C LEU A 185 12.55 22.19 -10.41
N LEU A 186 13.54 22.67 -11.18
CA LEU A 186 14.14 23.99 -11.03
C LEU A 186 13.14 25.14 -11.27
N TYR A 187 12.04 24.88 -12.01
CA TYR A 187 11.05 25.90 -12.36
C TYR A 187 9.67 25.66 -11.70
N PRO A 188 9.04 26.69 -11.11
CA PRO A 188 7.70 26.59 -10.54
C PRO A 188 6.61 26.08 -11.51
N SER A 189 6.76 26.34 -12.81
CA SER A 189 5.84 25.87 -13.86
C SER A 189 5.88 24.35 -14.06
N GLU A 190 6.99 23.70 -13.73
CA GLU A 190 7.13 22.24 -13.87
C GLU A 190 6.66 21.49 -12.61
N ARG A 191 6.61 22.17 -11.45
CA ARG A 191 6.15 21.59 -10.17
C ARG A 191 4.69 21.17 -10.18
N ASN A 192 3.88 21.72 -11.08
CA ASN A 192 2.44 21.45 -11.20
C ASN A 192 2.10 20.32 -12.18
N LEU A 193 3.09 19.69 -12.85
CA LEU A 193 2.83 18.61 -13.82
C LEU A 193 2.49 17.27 -13.14
N GLY A 194 2.63 17.18 -11.81
CA GLY A 194 2.45 15.93 -11.08
C GLY A 194 3.52 14.90 -11.39
N GLU A 195 3.47 13.78 -10.68
CA GLU A 195 4.26 12.61 -11.04
C GLU A 195 3.68 11.99 -12.31
N PRO A 196 4.48 11.72 -13.37
CA PRO A 196 3.94 11.09 -14.56
C PRO A 196 3.38 9.70 -14.24
N PHE A 197 2.26 9.36 -14.88
CA PHE A 197 1.65 8.04 -14.75
C PHE A 197 2.62 6.98 -15.27
N MET A 198 2.76 5.90 -14.50
CA MET A 198 3.58 4.76 -14.86
C MET A 198 2.73 3.50 -14.84
N GLY A 199 3.11 2.57 -15.70
CA GLY A 199 2.61 1.22 -15.71
C GLY A 199 3.55 0.30 -16.45
N VAL A 200 3.38 -1.00 -16.25
CA VAL A 200 4.10 -2.06 -16.95
C VAL A 200 3.12 -3.12 -17.43
N ILE A 201 3.50 -3.78 -18.51
CA ILE A 201 2.80 -4.93 -19.05
C ILE A 201 3.77 -6.11 -18.98
N LEU A 202 3.32 -7.20 -18.37
CA LEU A 202 4.04 -8.46 -18.36
C LEU A 202 3.59 -9.28 -19.56
N TYR A 203 4.56 -9.81 -20.29
CA TYR A 203 4.33 -10.74 -21.39
C TYR A 203 4.92 -12.10 -21.03
N ALA A 204 4.20 -13.17 -21.36
CA ALA A 204 4.78 -14.51 -21.38
C ALA A 204 5.71 -14.64 -22.59
N ALA A 205 6.96 -15.00 -22.31
CA ALA A 205 7.94 -15.30 -23.33
C ALA A 205 8.16 -16.82 -23.41
N GLU A 206 7.64 -17.44 -24.46
CA GLU A 206 7.95 -18.83 -24.79
C GLU A 206 8.82 -18.88 -26.03
N LYS A 207 9.89 -19.68 -25.99
CA LYS A 207 10.85 -19.76 -27.10
C LYS A 207 10.13 -20.15 -28.40
N GLY A 208 10.21 -19.27 -29.40
CA GLY A 208 9.62 -19.49 -30.72
C GLY A 208 8.12 -19.16 -30.82
N LYS A 209 7.52 -18.56 -29.79
CA LYS A 209 6.16 -18.03 -29.83
C LYS A 209 6.15 -16.51 -29.77
N GLU A 210 5.04 -15.94 -30.23
CA GLU A 210 4.75 -14.52 -30.06
C GLU A 210 4.54 -14.19 -28.57
N LEU A 211 4.84 -12.95 -28.20
CA LEU A 211 4.69 -12.48 -26.82
C LEU A 211 3.22 -12.20 -26.51
N GLU A 212 2.68 -12.90 -25.51
CA GLU A 212 1.29 -12.74 -25.09
C GLU A 212 1.22 -12.00 -23.74
N PRO A 213 0.39 -10.94 -23.60
CA PRO A 213 0.27 -10.20 -22.35
C PRO A 213 -0.41 -11.08 -21.28
N VAL A 214 0.22 -11.21 -20.11
CA VAL A 214 -0.29 -12.02 -18.99
C VAL A 214 -0.74 -11.19 -17.78
N ALA A 215 -0.23 -9.97 -17.65
CA ALA A 215 -0.66 -9.03 -16.61
C ALA A 215 -0.36 -7.58 -17.00
N ARG A 216 -1.13 -6.64 -16.46
CA ARG A 216 -0.86 -5.21 -16.53
C ARG A 216 -0.88 -4.65 -15.12
N LEU A 217 0.12 -3.83 -14.79
CA LEU A 217 0.15 -3.03 -13.58
C LEU A 217 0.15 -1.56 -13.99
N GLN A 218 -0.88 -0.81 -13.63
CA GLN A 218 -1.00 0.60 -13.97
C GLN A 218 -1.50 1.37 -12.74
N ARG A 219 -0.95 2.56 -12.50
CA ARG A 219 -1.53 3.50 -11.54
C ARG A 219 -2.50 4.42 -12.30
N GLY A 220 -3.80 4.15 -12.21
CA GLY A 220 -4.87 5.03 -12.74
C GLY A 220 -5.56 4.54 -14.03
N TRP A 221 -6.89 4.67 -14.03
CA TRP A 221 -7.92 4.31 -15.02
C TRP A 221 -7.84 2.88 -15.56
N ASP A 222 -8.58 1.99 -14.89
CA ASP A 222 -9.21 0.85 -15.53
C ASP A 222 -10.51 1.37 -16.18
N GLU A 223 -10.63 1.22 -17.50
CA GLU A 223 -11.91 1.15 -18.21
C GLU A 223 -12.31 -0.32 -18.36
#